data_AF-A0A1K1NAX7-F1
#
_entry.id   AF-A0A1K1NAX7-F1
#
_cell.length_a   1.000
_cell.length_b   1.000
_cell.length_c   1.000
_cell.angle_alpha   90.00
_cell.angle_beta   90.00
_cell.angle_gamma   90.00
#
_symmetry.space_group_name_H-M   'P 1'
#
loop_
_entity.id
_entity.type
_entity.pdbx_description
1 polymer ?
#
loop_
_entity_poly.entity_id
_entity_poly.type
_entity_poly.pdbx_seq_one_letter_code
_entity_poly.pdbx_strand_id
1 'polypeptide(L)'
;MTRQDYEAYLERYAEKIEIIRQQAHELHQSVNQIYGDGLPYGYHLDMVVQGVCDYGHLVCAKEDDVLPLFFGSYYHDSIEDARLTYNDVMHVARNLLTEEQALMATEIVYALTNDKGRTRAERAGEKYYAGIRETPYAPFVKLCDRLANTTYSCSAMDSDNTRMKEVYKQEMGHFLQSINAKSDDVRLAVPHEVVLKIAECVIGDIEREERDGTAWWLE
;
A
#
# COMPACT_ATOMS: atom_id res chain seq x y z
N MET A 1 14.35 6.98 -8.42
CA MET A 1 15.40 6.36 -9.28
C MET A 1 14.87 6.20 -10.71
N THR A 2 15.67 5.79 -11.70
CA THR A 2 15.10 5.50 -13.03
C THR A 2 14.29 4.19 -12.98
N ARG A 3 13.29 4.07 -13.86
CA ARG A 3 12.51 2.83 -13.98
C ARG A 3 13.40 1.64 -14.37
N GLN A 4 14.35 1.84 -15.27
CA GLN A 4 15.27 0.80 -15.72
C GLN A 4 16.16 0.29 -14.58
N ASP A 5 16.69 1.18 -13.74
CA ASP A 5 17.48 0.77 -12.57
C ASP A 5 16.63 -0.03 -11.59
N TYR A 6 15.40 0.43 -11.35
CA TYR A 6 14.45 -0.26 -10.47
C TYR A 6 14.13 -1.66 -10.97
N GLU A 7 13.78 -1.82 -12.25
CA GLU A 7 13.52 -3.12 -12.88
C GLU A 7 14.74 -4.05 -12.76
N ALA A 8 15.96 -3.55 -12.95
CA ALA A 8 17.18 -4.34 -12.73
C ALA A 8 17.37 -4.76 -11.26
N TYR A 9 16.95 -3.94 -10.29
CA TYR A 9 16.95 -4.33 -8.88
C TYR A 9 15.87 -5.36 -8.56
N LEU A 10 14.69 -5.28 -9.19
CA LEU A 10 13.65 -6.30 -9.04
C LEU A 10 14.15 -7.66 -9.53
N GLU A 11 14.82 -7.71 -10.68
CA GLU A 11 15.43 -8.95 -11.19
C GLU A 11 16.52 -9.47 -10.23
N ARG A 12 17.39 -8.59 -9.74
CA ARG A 12 18.46 -8.93 -8.79
C ARG A 12 17.92 -9.52 -7.48
N TYR A 13 16.81 -8.98 -6.99
CA TYR A 13 16.23 -9.34 -5.69
C TYR A 13 15.04 -10.31 -5.79
N ALA A 14 14.71 -10.80 -6.99
CA ALA A 14 13.53 -11.63 -7.25
C ALA A 14 13.41 -12.82 -6.29
N GLU A 15 14.49 -13.56 -6.05
CA GLU A 15 14.48 -14.71 -5.13
C GLU A 15 14.15 -14.28 -3.69
N LYS A 16 14.72 -13.17 -3.22
CA LYS A 16 14.49 -12.67 -1.87
C LYS A 16 13.07 -12.10 -1.71
N ILE A 17 12.57 -11.40 -2.73
CA ILE A 17 11.19 -10.92 -2.78
C ILE A 17 10.22 -12.11 -2.73
N GLU A 18 10.50 -13.19 -3.46
CA GLU A 18 9.68 -14.39 -3.46
C GLU A 18 9.67 -15.08 -2.08
N ILE A 19 10.80 -15.12 -1.36
CA ILE A 19 10.85 -15.63 0.02
C ILE A 19 9.98 -14.78 0.95
N ILE A 20 10.05 -13.45 0.84
CA ILE A 20 9.23 -12.52 1.64
C ILE A 20 7.74 -12.77 1.35
N ARG A 21 7.36 -12.87 0.07
CA ARG A 21 5.99 -13.13 -0.39
C ARG A 21 5.45 -14.42 0.22
N GLN A 22 6.18 -15.53 0.06
CA GLN A 22 5.75 -16.83 0.53
C GLN A 22 5.55 -16.85 2.05
N GLN A 23 6.46 -16.25 2.82
CA GLN A 23 6.33 -16.17 4.28
C GLN A 23 5.12 -15.32 4.71
N ALA A 24 4.87 -14.18 4.05
CA ALA A 24 3.70 -13.35 4.34
C ALA A 24 2.40 -14.09 4.03
N HIS A 25 2.35 -14.81 2.89
CA HIS A 25 1.18 -15.61 2.52
C HIS A 25 0.89 -16.70 3.55
N GLU A 26 1.92 -17.45 3.95
CA GLU A 26 1.81 -18.49 4.97
C GLU A 26 1.37 -17.93 6.33
N LEU A 27 1.89 -16.76 6.71
CA LEU A 27 1.50 -16.07 7.93
C LEU A 27 0.00 -15.77 7.96
N HIS A 28 -0.54 -15.11 6.94
CA HIS A 28 -1.96 -14.78 6.87
C HIS A 28 -2.83 -16.03 6.69
N GLN A 29 -2.34 -17.05 5.98
CA GLN A 29 -3.01 -18.35 5.90
C GLN A 29 -3.09 -19.05 7.27
N SER A 30 -2.04 -18.95 8.10
CA SER A 30 -1.98 -19.61 9.42
C SER A 30 -3.05 -19.11 10.40
N VAL A 31 -3.53 -17.88 10.22
CA VAL A 31 -4.62 -17.28 11.00
C VAL A 31 -5.98 -17.38 10.28
N ASN A 32 -6.05 -18.09 9.15
CA ASN A 32 -7.23 -18.24 8.29
C ASN A 32 -7.81 -16.89 7.82
N GLN A 33 -6.96 -15.90 7.54
CA GLN A 33 -7.44 -14.63 7.01
C GLN A 33 -7.85 -14.80 5.53
N ILE A 34 -9.00 -14.22 5.21
CA ILE A 34 -9.58 -14.22 3.86
C ILE A 34 -9.76 -12.78 3.37
N TYR A 35 -9.79 -12.61 2.06
CA TYR A 35 -10.04 -11.35 1.39
C TYR A 35 -11.32 -11.43 0.55
N GLY A 36 -12.16 -10.40 0.66
CA GLY A 36 -13.44 -10.31 -0.06
C GLY A 36 -14.31 -11.56 0.11
N ASP A 37 -14.74 -12.12 -1.02
CA ASP A 37 -15.66 -13.28 -1.10
C ASP A 37 -14.97 -14.64 -0.84
N GLY A 38 -14.01 -14.68 0.07
CA GLY A 38 -13.34 -15.92 0.50
C GLY A 38 -12.03 -16.26 -0.22
N LEU A 39 -11.39 -15.29 -0.88
CA LEU A 39 -10.05 -15.49 -1.45
C LEU A 39 -9.00 -15.59 -0.33
N PRO A 40 -7.88 -16.31 -0.53
CA PRO A 40 -6.75 -16.25 0.39
C PRO A 40 -6.23 -14.82 0.50
N TYR A 41 -5.89 -14.37 1.72
CA TYR A 41 -5.46 -12.99 1.92
C TYR A 41 -4.18 -12.61 1.16
N GLY A 42 -3.31 -13.58 0.83
CA GLY A 42 -2.17 -13.36 -0.06
C GLY A 42 -2.53 -12.76 -1.42
N TYR A 43 -3.78 -12.93 -1.88
CA TYR A 43 -4.26 -12.26 -3.09
C TYR A 43 -4.25 -10.73 -2.95
N HIS A 44 -4.69 -10.20 -1.80
CA HIS A 44 -4.60 -8.76 -1.49
C HIS A 44 -3.15 -8.31 -1.43
N LEU A 45 -2.28 -9.06 -0.75
CA LEU A 45 -0.86 -8.72 -0.62
C LEU A 45 -0.18 -8.63 -1.99
N ASP A 46 -0.43 -9.58 -2.89
CA ASP A 46 0.09 -9.54 -4.26
C ASP A 46 -0.45 -8.33 -5.05
N MET A 47 -1.71 -7.94 -4.85
CA MET A 47 -2.26 -6.72 -5.48
C MET A 47 -1.57 -5.44 -4.97
N VAL A 48 -1.29 -5.35 -3.66
CA VAL A 48 -0.54 -4.21 -3.09
C VAL A 48 0.86 -4.15 -3.68
N VAL A 49 1.55 -5.28 -3.71
CA VAL A 49 2.92 -5.38 -4.23
C VAL A 49 2.99 -5.18 -5.74
N GLN A 50 1.94 -5.49 -6.50
CA GLN A 50 1.87 -5.10 -7.91
C GLN A 50 2.00 -3.57 -8.09
N GLY A 51 1.35 -2.78 -7.23
CA GLY A 51 1.54 -1.33 -7.21
C GLY A 51 2.99 -0.92 -6.90
N VAL A 52 3.67 -1.66 -6.02
CA VAL A 52 5.09 -1.44 -5.70
C VAL A 52 6.01 -1.78 -6.88
N CYS A 53 5.72 -2.85 -7.61
CA CYS A 53 6.43 -3.19 -8.85
C CYS A 53 6.25 -2.10 -9.91
N ASP A 54 5.02 -1.62 -10.10
CA ASP A 54 4.70 -0.67 -11.16
C ASP A 54 5.25 0.73 -10.88
N TYR A 55 5.24 1.17 -9.61
CA TYR A 55 5.45 2.58 -9.25
C TYR A 55 6.58 2.82 -8.24
N GLY A 56 7.21 1.78 -7.67
CA GLY A 56 8.23 1.95 -6.64
C GLY A 56 9.45 2.77 -7.07
N HIS A 57 9.79 2.77 -8.37
CA HIS A 57 10.84 3.61 -8.94
C HIS A 57 10.64 5.12 -8.69
N LEU A 58 9.39 5.56 -8.48
CA LEU A 58 9.02 6.94 -8.21
C LEU A 58 9.35 7.37 -6.76
N VAL A 59 9.48 6.42 -5.82
CA VAL A 59 9.70 6.72 -4.40
C VAL A 59 11.04 6.22 -3.87
N CYS A 60 11.58 5.14 -4.43
CA CYS A 60 12.88 4.60 -4.02
C CYS A 60 14.00 5.61 -4.33
N ALA A 61 14.70 6.03 -3.28
CA ALA A 61 15.80 6.98 -3.37
C ALA A 61 17.11 6.27 -3.76
N LYS A 62 17.32 5.05 -3.25
CA LYS A 62 18.49 4.21 -3.51
C LYS A 62 18.13 2.71 -3.56
N GLU A 63 19.06 1.89 -4.06
CA GLU A 63 18.90 0.42 -4.16
C GLU A 63 18.55 -0.24 -2.83
N ASP A 64 19.19 0.19 -1.73
CA ASP A 64 18.98 -0.38 -0.39
C ASP A 64 17.53 -0.29 0.10
N ASP A 65 16.73 0.62 -0.47
CA ASP A 65 15.35 0.87 -0.08
C ASP A 65 14.38 -0.17 -0.68
N VAL A 66 14.79 -0.87 -1.74
CA VAL A 66 13.92 -1.78 -2.51
C VAL A 66 13.42 -2.92 -1.63
N LEU A 67 14.32 -3.66 -0.98
CA LEU A 67 13.93 -4.80 -0.15
C LEU A 67 13.06 -4.41 1.05
N PRO A 68 13.36 -3.35 1.83
CA PRO A 68 12.48 -2.84 2.87
C PRO A 68 11.08 -2.48 2.37
N LEU A 69 10.98 -1.85 1.20
CA LEU A 69 9.69 -1.48 0.62
C LEU A 69 8.85 -2.72 0.30
N PHE A 70 9.43 -3.75 -0.31
CA PHE A 70 8.73 -5.02 -0.57
C PHE A 70 8.34 -5.74 0.73
N PHE A 71 9.24 -5.80 1.71
CA PHE A 71 8.93 -6.38 3.01
C PHE A 71 7.77 -5.64 3.68
N GLY A 72 7.86 -4.31 3.81
CA GLY A 72 6.83 -3.47 4.41
C GLY A 72 5.48 -3.63 3.72
N SER A 73 5.47 -3.81 2.40
CA SER A 73 4.25 -4.01 1.62
C SER A 73 3.64 -5.40 1.82
N TYR A 74 4.44 -6.47 1.87
CA TYR A 74 3.94 -7.81 2.16
C TYR A 74 3.47 -7.98 3.61
N TYR A 75 4.09 -7.27 4.55
CA TYR A 75 3.80 -7.40 5.98
C TYR A 75 2.93 -6.28 6.55
N HIS A 76 2.41 -5.34 5.74
CA HIS A 76 1.72 -4.14 6.25
C HIS A 76 0.57 -4.43 7.21
N ASP A 77 -0.19 -5.51 7.00
CA ASP A 77 -1.31 -5.92 7.85
C ASP A 77 -0.94 -7.01 8.86
N SER A 78 0.34 -7.40 8.96
CA SER A 78 0.76 -8.53 9.79
C SER A 78 0.57 -8.32 11.29
N ILE A 79 0.71 -7.08 11.77
CA ILE A 79 0.45 -6.72 13.17
C ILE A 79 -1.05 -6.64 13.44
N GLU A 80 -1.81 -6.01 12.53
CA GLU A 80 -3.24 -5.79 12.68
C GLU A 80 -4.04 -7.10 12.60
N ASP A 81 -3.74 -7.93 11.61
CA ASP A 81 -4.58 -9.07 11.25
C ASP A 81 -3.91 -10.44 11.40
N ALA A 82 -2.57 -10.49 11.40
CA ALA A 82 -1.82 -11.75 11.51
C ALA A 82 -1.12 -11.99 12.86
N ARG A 83 -1.54 -11.24 13.89
CA ARG A 83 -1.15 -11.45 15.31
C ARG A 83 0.35 -11.27 15.60
N LEU A 84 1.11 -10.65 14.71
CA LEU A 84 2.49 -10.30 15.02
C LEU A 84 2.54 -9.07 15.93
N THR A 85 3.59 -8.99 16.73
CA THR A 85 4.00 -7.73 17.38
C THR A 85 5.07 -7.03 16.54
N TYR A 86 5.35 -5.76 16.84
CA TYR A 86 6.48 -5.04 16.24
C TYR A 86 7.80 -5.84 16.34
N ASN A 87 8.04 -6.48 17.49
CA ASN A 87 9.27 -7.25 17.71
C ASN A 87 9.32 -8.54 16.88
N ASP A 88 8.17 -9.18 16.64
CA ASP A 88 8.11 -10.36 15.77
C ASP A 88 8.41 -9.96 14.32
N VAL A 89 7.81 -8.86 13.83
CA VAL A 89 8.09 -8.30 12.50
C VAL A 89 9.58 -7.96 12.35
N MET A 90 10.15 -7.26 13.32
CA MET A 90 11.59 -6.94 13.34
C MET A 90 12.47 -8.19 13.32
N HIS A 91 12.08 -9.23 14.07
CA HIS A 91 12.83 -10.48 14.09
C HIS A 91 12.81 -11.17 12.73
N VAL A 92 11.65 -11.24 12.08
CA VAL A 92 11.53 -11.79 10.71
C VAL A 92 12.34 -10.96 9.73
N ALA A 93 12.25 -9.63 9.77
CA ALA A 93 12.97 -8.73 8.88
C ALA A 93 14.50 -8.91 9.00
N ARG A 94 15.04 -9.00 10.22
CA ARG A 94 16.48 -9.24 10.47
C ARG A 94 17.01 -10.56 9.91
N ASN A 95 16.15 -11.57 9.75
CA ASN A 95 16.54 -12.84 9.15
C ASN A 95 16.72 -12.75 7.62
N LEU A 96 16.16 -11.71 6.98
CA LEU A 96 16.13 -11.57 5.52
C LEU A 96 16.94 -10.35 5.02
N LEU A 97 17.08 -9.32 5.86
CA LEU A 97 17.58 -7.99 5.53
C LEU A 97 18.77 -7.57 6.41
N THR A 98 19.50 -6.53 6.02
CA THR A 98 20.48 -5.88 6.92
C THR A 98 19.77 -5.19 8.09
N GLU A 99 20.48 -4.82 9.16
CA GLU A 99 19.87 -4.17 10.33
C GLU A 99 19.15 -2.86 9.97
N GLU A 100 19.76 -2.01 9.14
CA GLU A 100 19.15 -0.74 8.68
C GLU A 100 17.90 -1.00 7.83
N GLN A 101 17.97 -2.00 6.94
CA GLN A 101 16.83 -2.39 6.10
C GLN A 101 15.70 -3.00 6.94
N ALA A 102 16.02 -3.84 7.92
CA ALA A 102 15.06 -4.45 8.81
C ALA A 102 14.33 -3.42 9.65
N LEU A 103 15.05 -2.41 10.17
CA LEU A 103 14.44 -1.28 10.87
C LEU A 103 13.48 -0.52 9.96
N MET A 104 13.93 -0.11 8.77
CA MET A 104 13.07 0.59 7.81
C MET A 104 11.81 -0.21 7.46
N ALA A 105 11.97 -1.49 7.16
CA ALA A 105 10.85 -2.38 6.83
C ALA A 105 9.83 -2.49 7.97
N THR A 106 10.31 -2.62 9.21
CA THR A 106 9.46 -2.74 10.40
C THR A 106 8.74 -1.43 10.69
N GLU A 107 9.40 -0.28 10.53
CA GLU A 107 8.76 1.04 10.70
C GLU A 107 7.63 1.26 9.69
N ILE A 108 7.79 0.81 8.44
CA ILE A 108 6.72 0.85 7.44
C ILE A 108 5.51 0.05 7.93
N VAL A 109 5.71 -1.21 8.36
CA VAL A 109 4.62 -2.06 8.87
C VAL A 109 3.94 -1.41 10.08
N TYR A 110 4.72 -0.91 11.02
CA TYR A 110 4.20 -0.29 12.22
C TYR A 110 3.38 0.97 11.94
N ALA A 111 3.86 1.84 11.05
CA ALA A 111 3.15 3.05 10.64
C ALA A 111 1.81 2.76 9.95
N LEU A 112 1.67 1.58 9.31
CA LEU A 112 0.47 1.17 8.60
C LEU A 112 -0.53 0.39 9.47
N THR A 113 -0.12 -0.01 10.67
CA THR A 113 -0.97 -0.69 11.64
C THR A 113 -1.93 0.30 12.29
N ASN A 114 -3.23 0.06 12.19
CA ASN A 114 -4.23 0.96 12.77
C ASN A 114 -4.17 1.03 14.30
N ASP A 115 -4.65 2.15 14.85
CA ASP A 115 -4.91 2.29 16.29
C ASP A 115 -6.06 1.37 16.73
N LYS A 116 -6.07 1.02 18.02
CA LYS A 116 -7.20 0.30 18.61
C LYS A 116 -8.44 1.20 18.67
N GLY A 117 -9.51 0.78 18.01
CA GLY A 117 -10.76 1.54 17.94
C GLY A 117 -11.97 0.66 17.63
N ARG A 118 -13.16 1.11 18.03
CA ARG A 118 -14.44 0.43 17.77
C ARG A 118 -14.94 0.69 16.35
N THR A 119 -14.61 1.87 15.81
CA THR A 119 -15.02 2.29 14.47
C THR A 119 -13.80 2.52 13.57
N ARG A 120 -13.99 2.52 12.25
CA ARG A 120 -12.92 2.82 11.29
C ARG A 120 -12.30 4.21 11.54
N ALA A 121 -13.12 5.19 11.90
CA ALA A 121 -12.66 6.54 12.25
C ALA A 121 -11.85 6.58 13.55
N GLU A 122 -12.21 5.75 14.55
CA GLU A 122 -11.39 5.60 15.77
C GLU A 122 -10.05 4.90 15.49
N ARG A 123 -10.04 3.94 14.56
CA ARG A 123 -8.83 3.19 14.16
C ARG A 123 -7.88 4.00 13.29
N ALA A 124 -8.41 4.88 12.44
CA ALA A 124 -7.65 5.75 11.54
C ALA A 124 -7.72 7.22 11.99
N GLY A 125 -7.24 7.47 13.22
CA GLY A 125 -7.22 8.80 13.82
C GLY A 125 -6.05 9.69 13.36
N GLU A 126 -5.95 10.88 13.94
CA GLU A 126 -4.89 11.86 13.62
C GLU A 126 -3.47 11.30 13.86
N LYS A 127 -3.28 10.54 14.94
CA LYS A 127 -1.99 9.94 15.30
C LYS A 127 -1.56 8.88 14.29
N TYR A 128 -2.46 7.99 13.89
CA TYR A 128 -2.23 7.00 12.84
C TYR A 128 -1.73 7.66 11.55
N TYR A 129 -2.46 8.67 11.05
CA TYR A 129 -2.05 9.37 9.83
C TYR A 129 -0.79 10.23 10.00
N ALA A 130 -0.51 10.74 11.20
CA ALA A 130 0.77 11.40 11.48
C ALA A 130 1.94 10.42 11.35
N GLY A 131 1.83 9.21 11.91
CA GLY A 131 2.83 8.16 11.75
C GLY A 131 3.09 7.82 10.28
N ILE A 132 2.04 7.70 9.47
CA ILE A 132 2.19 7.49 8.01
C ILE A 132 2.97 8.64 7.37
N ARG A 133 2.67 9.89 7.68
CA ARG A 133 3.35 11.06 7.08
C ARG A 133 4.80 11.25 7.53
N GLU A 134 5.18 10.67 8.67
CA GLU A 134 6.50 10.80 9.26
C GLU A 134 7.44 9.63 8.90
N THR A 135 6.88 8.49 8.47
CA THR A 135 7.63 7.28 8.14
C THR A 135 7.91 7.17 6.64
N PRO A 136 9.19 7.14 6.22
CA PRO A 136 9.57 6.88 4.83
C PRO A 136 8.83 5.68 4.23
N TYR A 137 8.35 5.85 3.01
CA TYR A 137 7.62 4.89 2.18
C TYR A 137 6.22 4.50 2.67
N ALA A 138 5.85 4.77 3.92
CA ALA A 138 4.50 4.47 4.44
C ALA A 138 3.37 5.17 3.65
N PRO A 139 3.48 6.45 3.23
CA PRO A 139 2.44 7.07 2.40
C PRO A 139 2.21 6.32 1.09
N PHE A 140 3.28 5.89 0.43
CA PHE A 140 3.23 5.15 -0.82
C PHE A 140 2.63 3.76 -0.64
N VAL A 141 3.06 3.00 0.36
CA VAL A 141 2.47 1.67 0.63
C VAL A 141 0.99 1.79 0.98
N LYS A 142 0.59 2.81 1.75
CA LYS A 142 -0.84 3.05 2.04
C LYS A 142 -1.65 3.40 0.78
N LEU A 143 -1.03 4.11 -0.16
CA LEU A 143 -1.62 4.42 -1.45
C LEU A 143 -1.78 3.16 -2.31
N CYS A 144 -0.79 2.26 -2.33
CA CYS A 144 -0.88 0.96 -2.99
C CYS A 144 -1.95 0.05 -2.37
N ASP A 145 -2.07 0.03 -1.04
CA ASP A 145 -3.16 -0.64 -0.31
C ASP A 145 -4.54 -0.10 -0.75
N ARG A 146 -4.68 1.23 -0.86
CA ARG A 146 -5.92 1.84 -1.39
C ARG A 146 -6.16 1.45 -2.85
N LEU A 147 -5.12 1.40 -3.69
CA LEU A 147 -5.24 0.99 -5.08
C LEU A 147 -5.71 -0.47 -5.22
N ALA A 148 -5.14 -1.39 -4.44
CA ALA A 148 -5.55 -2.79 -4.43
C ALA A 148 -7.03 -2.94 -4.05
N ASN A 149 -7.41 -2.33 -2.92
CA ASN A 149 -8.80 -2.36 -2.44
C ASN A 149 -9.79 -1.75 -3.43
N THR A 150 -9.43 -0.61 -4.04
CA THR A 150 -10.28 0.08 -5.03
C THR A 150 -10.41 -0.75 -6.29
N THR A 151 -9.31 -1.30 -6.82
CA THR A 151 -9.30 -2.14 -8.03
C THR A 151 -10.17 -3.37 -7.84
N TYR A 152 -10.00 -4.07 -6.71
CA TYR A 152 -10.80 -5.26 -6.39
C TYR A 152 -12.29 -4.91 -6.32
N SER A 153 -12.63 -3.88 -5.53
CA SER A 153 -14.03 -3.43 -5.36
C SER A 153 -14.66 -2.98 -6.69
N CYS A 154 -13.88 -2.36 -7.58
CA CYS A 154 -14.37 -1.82 -8.84
C CYS A 154 -14.46 -2.85 -9.97
N SER A 155 -13.80 -4.00 -9.83
CA SER A 155 -13.75 -5.07 -10.84
C SER A 155 -14.88 -6.09 -10.72
N ALA A 156 -15.49 -6.23 -9.53
CA ALA A 156 -16.61 -7.14 -9.31
C ALA A 156 -17.88 -6.67 -10.04
N MET A 157 -18.45 -7.47 -10.94
CA MET A 157 -19.65 -7.15 -11.75
C MET A 157 -20.96 -7.21 -10.94
N ASP A 158 -21.01 -6.61 -9.75
CA ASP A 158 -22.23 -6.57 -8.92
C ASP A 158 -22.70 -5.12 -8.65
N SER A 159 -23.99 -4.96 -8.42
CA SER A 159 -24.66 -3.73 -8.00
C SER A 159 -24.05 -3.06 -6.75
N ASP A 160 -23.40 -3.81 -5.87
CA ASP A 160 -22.64 -3.30 -4.71
C ASP A 160 -21.39 -2.47 -5.11
N ASN A 161 -20.89 -2.65 -6.34
CA ASN A 161 -19.74 -1.93 -6.90
C ASN A 161 -20.02 -0.42 -7.03
N THR A 162 -21.24 -0.05 -7.46
CA THR A 162 -21.61 1.37 -7.59
C THR A 162 -21.57 2.10 -6.24
N ARG A 163 -22.00 1.44 -5.16
CA ARG A 163 -21.96 2.03 -3.81
C ARG A 163 -20.52 2.20 -3.32
N MET A 164 -19.66 1.18 -3.52
CA MET A 164 -18.26 1.27 -3.10
C MET A 164 -17.47 2.30 -3.91
N LYS A 165 -17.74 2.44 -5.21
CA LYS A 165 -17.18 3.50 -6.05
C LYS A 165 -17.51 4.89 -5.52
N GLU A 166 -18.77 5.14 -5.16
CA GLU A 166 -19.18 6.43 -4.58
C GLU A 166 -18.51 6.70 -3.22
N VAL A 167 -18.37 5.68 -2.37
CA VAL A 167 -17.62 5.81 -1.10
C VAL A 167 -16.17 6.18 -1.38
N TYR A 168 -15.49 5.49 -2.29
CA TYR A 168 -14.10 5.81 -2.63
C TYR A 168 -13.96 7.20 -3.24
N LYS A 169 -14.89 7.63 -4.11
CA LYS A 169 -14.93 8.98 -4.69
C LYS A 169 -15.06 10.06 -3.62
N GLN A 170 -15.92 9.86 -2.63
CA GLN A 170 -16.15 10.80 -1.53
C GLN A 170 -14.98 10.83 -0.53
N GLU A 171 -14.40 9.68 -0.20
CA GLU A 171 -13.29 9.58 0.77
C GLU A 171 -11.93 10.01 0.19
N MET A 172 -11.77 10.03 -1.15
CA MET A 172 -10.46 10.20 -1.80
C MET A 172 -9.73 11.47 -1.37
N GLY A 173 -10.41 12.63 -1.40
CA GLY A 173 -9.80 13.91 -1.07
C GLY A 173 -9.26 13.93 0.37
N HIS A 174 -10.07 13.48 1.33
CA HIS A 174 -9.65 13.37 2.73
C HIS A 174 -8.53 12.34 2.91
N PHE A 175 -8.61 11.18 2.25
CA PHE A 175 -7.58 10.15 2.31
C PHE A 175 -6.23 10.66 1.81
N LEU A 176 -6.18 11.26 0.62
CA LEU A 176 -4.95 11.81 0.05
C LEU A 176 -4.36 12.92 0.92
N GLN A 177 -5.22 13.81 1.45
CA GLN A 177 -4.78 14.84 2.39
C GLN A 177 -4.18 14.24 3.67
N SER A 178 -4.74 13.13 4.15
CA SER A 178 -4.32 12.48 5.39
C SER A 178 -2.97 11.79 5.26
N ILE A 179 -2.64 11.21 4.10
CA ILE A 179 -1.34 10.52 3.89
C ILE A 179 -0.24 11.43 3.34
N ASN A 180 -0.57 12.61 2.83
CA ASN A 180 0.40 13.50 2.20
C ASN A 180 1.25 14.25 3.24
N ALA A 181 2.56 13.96 3.28
CA ALA A 181 3.52 14.58 4.19
C ALA A 181 3.84 16.06 3.88
N LYS A 182 3.48 16.55 2.68
CA LYS A 182 3.86 17.89 2.18
C LYS A 182 5.38 18.15 2.26
N SER A 183 6.15 17.13 1.91
CA SER A 183 7.61 17.11 1.97
C SER A 183 8.19 16.93 0.57
N ASP A 184 9.38 17.51 0.35
CA ASP A 184 10.18 17.29 -0.87
C ASP A 184 11.00 15.98 -0.79
N ASP A 185 10.97 15.27 0.35
CA ASP A 185 11.58 13.95 0.47
C ASP A 185 10.79 12.94 -0.37
N VAL A 186 11.40 12.46 -1.46
CA VAL A 186 10.83 11.48 -2.39
C VAL A 186 10.33 10.21 -1.70
N ARG A 187 10.91 9.86 -0.55
CA ARG A 187 10.52 8.68 0.23
C ARG A 187 9.17 8.88 0.92
N LEU A 188 8.73 10.12 1.13
CA LEU A 188 7.42 10.46 1.70
C LEU A 188 6.38 10.84 0.63
N ALA A 189 6.71 10.62 -0.65
CA ALA A 189 5.87 11.04 -1.75
C ALA A 189 4.57 10.21 -1.84
N VAL A 190 3.53 10.87 -2.36
CA VAL A 190 2.27 10.28 -2.80
C VAL A 190 2.23 10.46 -4.33
N PRO A 191 2.73 9.48 -5.11
CA PRO A 191 2.93 9.68 -6.55
C PRO A 191 1.63 9.90 -7.30
N HIS A 192 1.59 10.93 -8.14
CA HIS A 192 0.40 11.33 -8.90
C HIS A 192 -0.07 10.22 -9.84
N GLU A 193 0.85 9.44 -10.40
CA GLU A 193 0.58 8.32 -11.30
C GLU A 193 -0.28 7.24 -10.63
N VAL A 194 -0.03 6.96 -9.35
CA VAL A 194 -0.82 6.00 -8.58
C VAL A 194 -2.19 6.59 -8.25
N VAL A 195 -2.25 7.89 -7.89
CA VAL A 195 -3.51 8.59 -7.65
C VAL A 195 -4.41 8.57 -8.88
N LEU A 196 -3.85 8.85 -10.06
CA LEU A 196 -4.56 8.74 -11.33
C LEU A 196 -5.06 7.31 -11.55
N LYS A 197 -4.24 6.31 -11.24
CA LYS A 197 -4.65 4.91 -11.42
C LYS A 197 -5.84 4.54 -10.55
N ILE A 198 -5.87 5.02 -9.31
CA ILE A 198 -7.02 4.85 -8.41
C ILE A 198 -8.24 5.57 -8.97
N ALA A 199 -8.07 6.81 -9.46
CA ALA A 199 -9.16 7.59 -10.05
C ALA A 199 -9.76 6.89 -11.28
N GLU A 200 -8.94 6.28 -12.14
CA GLU A 200 -9.40 5.48 -13.28
C GLU A 200 -10.26 4.27 -12.88
N CYS A 201 -10.03 3.68 -11.71
CA CYS A 201 -10.87 2.58 -11.21
C CYS A 201 -12.26 3.06 -10.76
N VAL A 202 -12.32 4.28 -10.23
CA VAL A 202 -13.54 4.86 -9.64
C VAL A 202 -14.39 5.58 -10.69
N ILE A 203 -13.75 6.29 -11.62
CA ILE A 203 -14.40 7.03 -12.70
C ILE A 203 -14.66 6.07 -13.86
N GLY A 204 -15.93 5.70 -14.06
CA GLY A 204 -16.33 4.86 -15.19
C GLY A 204 -16.15 5.58 -16.53
N ASP A 205 -16.08 4.82 -17.63
CA ASP A 205 -15.89 5.35 -19.00
C ASP A 205 -16.92 6.42 -19.40
N ILE A 206 -18.11 6.40 -18.80
CA ILE A 206 -19.20 7.36 -19.05
C ILE A 206 -18.84 8.77 -18.53
N GLU A 207 -18.15 8.89 -17.40
CA GLU A 207 -17.70 10.21 -16.88
C GLU A 207 -16.47 10.74 -17.62
N ARG A 208 -15.72 9.86 -18.33
CA ARG A 208 -14.61 10.25 -19.23
C ARG A 208 -15.12 10.92 -20.51
N GLU A 209 -16.27 10.49 -21.05
CA GLU A 209 -16.88 11.12 -22.22
C GLU A 209 -17.62 12.43 -21.90
N GLU A 210 -18.17 12.60 -20.69
CA GLU A 210 -18.94 13.81 -20.34
C GLU A 210 -18.08 15.04 -20.00
N ARG A 211 -16.75 14.91 -19.84
CA ARG A 211 -15.89 16.04 -19.48
C ARG A 211 -14.70 16.22 -20.41
N ASP A 212 -15.01 16.72 -21.61
CA ASP A 212 -14.07 17.50 -22.42
C ASP A 212 -13.56 18.70 -21.60
N GLY A 213 -12.34 18.56 -21.06
CA GLY A 213 -11.42 19.70 -20.95
C GLY A 213 -11.09 20.27 -19.56
N THR A 214 -11.66 19.81 -18.45
CA THR A 214 -11.15 20.22 -17.12
C THR A 214 -11.38 19.15 -16.04
N ALA A 215 -10.27 18.53 -15.62
CA ALA A 215 -10.23 17.58 -14.50
C ALA A 215 -10.47 18.32 -13.18
N TRP A 216 -11.51 17.95 -12.44
CA TRP A 216 -11.92 18.61 -11.18
C TRP A 216 -10.99 18.31 -9.98
N TRP A 217 -10.00 17.44 -10.17
CA TRP A 217 -9.03 17.01 -9.15
C TRP A 217 -7.67 17.72 -9.28
N LEU A 218 -7.61 18.80 -10.08
CA LEU A 218 -6.44 19.68 -10.22
C LEU A 218 -6.57 20.98 -9.38
N GLU A 219 -7.61 21.13 -8.56
CA GLU A 219 -7.81 22.25 -7.63
C GLU A 219 -7.42 21.91 -6.19
#